data_AF-A0A7L2ZXZ0-F1
#
_entry.id   AF-A0A7L2ZXZ0-F1
#
_cell.length_a   1.000
_cell.length_b   1.000
_cell.length_c   1.000
_cell.angle_alpha   90.00
_cell.angle_beta   90.00
_cell.angle_gamma   90.00
#
_symmetry.space_group_name_H-M   'P 1'
#
loop_
_entity.id
_entity.type
_entity.pdbx_description
1 polymer ?
#
loop_
_entity_poly.entity_id
_entity_poly.type
_entity_poly.pdbx_seq_one_letter_code
_entity_poly.pdbx_strand_id
1 'polypeptide(L)'
;AVGKSTFLKLLAATFPRWHLVTEPVAQWREVPAPGTAQVPAGSANLLQLMYQEPARWSYTFQTLSCLSRLRAVLEPPEGHGGTPGTPQPVRVFERSVFSDRY
;
A
#
# COMPACT_ATOMS: atom_id res chain seq x y z
N ALA A 1 -15.47 6.62 3.33
CA ALA A 1 -14.20 6.39 4.05
C ALA A 1 -14.49 6.26 5.54
N VAL A 2 -14.03 5.20 6.22
CA VAL A 2 -14.37 4.92 7.64
C VAL A 2 -13.28 5.39 8.63
N GLY A 3 -12.25 6.12 8.17
CA GLY A 3 -11.25 6.73 9.05
C GLY A 3 -10.05 5.84 9.45
N LYS A 4 -9.80 4.72 8.75
CA LYS A 4 -8.67 3.81 9.04
C LYS A 4 -7.31 4.51 9.12
N SER A 5 -6.98 5.34 8.12
CA SER A 5 -5.70 6.06 8.08
C SER A 5 -5.61 7.10 9.20
N THR A 6 -6.74 7.68 9.63
CA THR A 6 -6.78 8.58 10.80
C THR A 6 -6.48 7.83 12.09
N PHE A 7 -7.05 6.63 12.26
CA PHE A 7 -6.78 5.78 13.41
C PHE A 7 -5.31 5.31 13.45
N LEU A 8 -4.73 4.97 12.30
CA LEU A 8 -3.30 4.63 12.20
C LEU A 8 -2.39 5.79 12.64
N LYS A 9 -2.72 7.04 12.29
CA LYS A 9 -1.95 8.20 12.78
C LYS A 9 -1.98 8.32 14.30
N LEU A 10 -3.13 8.02 14.93
CA LEU A 10 -3.26 8.00 16.39
C LEU A 10 -2.43 6.88 17.02
N LEU A 11 -2.43 5.68 16.43
CA LEU A 11 -1.58 4.57 16.86
C LEU A 11 -0.09 4.90 16.70
N ALA A 12 0.30 5.61 15.64
CA ALA A 12 1.68 6.04 15.42
C ALA A 12 2.15 6.97 16.54
N ALA A 13 1.30 7.92 16.93
CA ALA A 13 1.58 8.87 18.01
C ALA A 13 1.61 8.20 19.39
N THR A 14 0.74 7.20 19.61
CA THR A 14 0.63 6.51 20.90
C THR A 14 1.73 5.46 21.09
N PHE A 15 2.14 4.78 20.01
CA PHE A 15 3.12 3.70 20.04
C PHE A 15 4.23 3.91 19.00
N PRO A 16 5.23 4.76 19.29
CA PRO A 16 6.31 5.07 18.33
C PRO A 16 7.19 3.87 17.94
N ARG A 17 7.15 2.79 18.74
CA ARG A 17 7.89 1.55 18.49
C ARG A 17 7.15 0.55 17.59
N TRP A 18 5.89 0.82 17.27
CA TRP A 18 5.10 -0.04 16.39
C TRP A 18 5.37 0.31 14.94
N HIS A 19 5.39 -0.72 14.11
CA HIS A 19 5.58 -0.53 12.68
C HIS A 19 4.23 -0.56 11.98
N LEU A 20 3.82 0.60 11.48
CA LEU A 20 2.54 0.79 10.83
C LEU A 20 2.74 0.88 9.32
N VAL A 21 2.01 0.04 8.58
CA VAL A 21 2.07 -0.02 7.13
C VAL A 21 0.74 0.48 6.58
N THR A 22 0.75 1.66 5.94
CA THR A 22 -0.44 2.24 5.31
C THR A 22 -0.72 1.64 3.94
N GLU A 23 -1.95 1.78 3.44
CA GLU A 23 -2.27 1.32 2.09
C GLU A 23 -1.44 2.11 1.06
N PRO A 24 -0.84 1.44 0.05
CA PRO A 24 -0.04 2.10 -0.97
C PRO A 24 -0.93 2.78 -2.03
N VAL A 25 -1.90 3.60 -1.61
CA VAL A 25 -2.86 4.27 -2.49
C VAL A 25 -2.15 5.16 -3.51
N ALA A 26 -1.04 5.79 -3.13
CA ALA A 26 -0.21 6.58 -4.04
C ALA A 26 0.31 5.73 -5.22
N GLN A 27 0.76 4.50 -4.96
CA GLN A 27 1.25 3.59 -6.00
C GLN A 27 0.16 3.19 -7.00
N TRP A 28 -1.11 3.16 -6.59
CA TRP A 28 -2.23 2.85 -7.49
C TRP A 28 -2.69 4.04 -8.33
N ARG A 29 -2.36 5.26 -7.89
CA ARG A 29 -2.65 6.50 -8.63
C ARG A 29 -1.55 6.86 -9.61
N GLU A 30 -0.33 6.37 -9.37
CA GLU A 30 0.85 6.72 -10.16
C GLU A 30 1.58 5.46 -10.67
N VAL A 31 0.89 4.68 -11.50
CA VAL A 31 1.46 3.43 -12.02
C VAL A 31 2.36 3.75 -13.22
N PRO A 32 3.65 3.38 -13.20
CA PRO A 32 4.52 3.56 -14.36
C PRO A 32 4.01 2.72 -15.53
N ALA A 33 3.75 3.36 -16.67
CA ALA A 33 3.35 2.64 -17.87
C ALA A 33 4.55 1.82 -18.41
N PRO A 34 4.42 0.49 -18.64
CA PRO A 34 5.48 -0.28 -19.26
C PRO A 34 5.57 0.10 -20.75
N GLY A 35 6.64 0.79 -21.16
CA GLY A 35 6.90 1.00 -22.59
C GLY A 35 7.79 2.16 -23.04
N THR A 36 8.10 3.17 -22.21
CA THR A 36 8.90 4.30 -22.72
C THR A 36 9.87 4.84 -21.69
N ALA A 37 11.12 4.40 -21.76
CA ALA A 37 12.26 5.05 -21.10
C ALA A 37 12.55 6.47 -21.63
N GLN A 38 11.74 7.02 -22.54
CA GLN A 38 12.04 8.26 -23.30
C GLN A 38 10.85 9.21 -23.52
N VAL A 39 9.72 9.05 -22.82
CA VAL A 39 8.65 10.06 -22.84
C VAL A 39 8.15 10.28 -21.40
N PRO A 40 8.02 11.52 -20.90
CA PRO A 40 7.32 11.79 -19.65
C PRO A 40 5.81 11.62 -19.90
N ALA A 41 5.39 10.39 -20.21
CA ALA A 41 4.01 10.04 -20.49
C ALA A 41 3.33 9.71 -19.16
N GLY A 42 2.25 10.45 -18.87
CA GLY A 42 1.59 10.55 -17.58
C GLY A 42 1.42 9.23 -16.83
N SER A 43 1.60 9.30 -15.51
CA SER A 43 1.32 8.19 -14.61
C SER A 43 -0.14 7.76 -14.74
N ALA A 44 -0.38 6.45 -14.90
CA ALA A 44 -1.73 5.92 -15.06
C ALA A 44 -2.39 5.76 -13.68
N ASN A 45 -3.53 6.43 -13.48
CA ASN A 45 -4.32 6.29 -12.26
C ASN A 45 -5.23 5.05 -12.37
N LEU A 46 -4.70 3.88 -12.04
CA LEU A 46 -5.45 2.61 -12.11
C LEU A 46 -6.64 2.59 -11.15
N LEU A 47 -6.55 3.29 -10.00
CA LEU A 47 -7.69 3.42 -9.09
C LEU A 47 -8.86 4.11 -9.79
N GLN A 48 -8.60 5.19 -10.53
CA GLN A 48 -9.62 5.90 -11.29
C GLN A 48 -10.13 5.06 -12.47
N LEU A 49 -9.26 4.37 -13.20
CA LEU A 49 -9.65 3.50 -14.31
C LEU A 49 -10.55 2.34 -13.86
N MET A 50 -10.30 1.78 -12.67
CA MET A 50 -11.18 0.78 -12.05
C MET A 50 -12.58 1.32 -11.79
N TYR A 51 -12.72 2.54 -11.29
CA TYR A 51 -14.04 3.15 -11.09
C TYR A 51 -14.74 3.55 -12.38
N GLN A 52 -13.98 3.89 -13.44
CA GLN A 52 -14.55 4.29 -14.73
C GLN A 52 -15.02 3.10 -15.57
N GLU A 53 -14.19 2.06 -15.70
CA GLU A 53 -14.48 0.89 -16.53
C GLU A 53 -14.13 -0.41 -15.78
N PRO A 54 -14.95 -0.80 -14.78
CA PRO A 54 -14.64 -1.92 -13.90
C PRO A 54 -14.53 -3.25 -14.65
N ALA A 55 -15.30 -3.47 -15.72
CA ALA A 55 -15.23 -4.70 -16.51
C ALA A 55 -13.84 -4.92 -17.14
N ARG A 56 -13.12 -3.83 -17.44
CA ARG A 56 -11.78 -3.89 -18.03
C ARG A 56 -10.67 -3.88 -16.98
N TRP A 57 -10.81 -3.06 -15.93
CA TRP A 57 -9.71 -2.75 -15.03
C TRP A 57 -9.78 -3.40 -13.66
N SER A 58 -10.91 -4.04 -13.28
CA SER A 58 -11.03 -4.66 -11.94
C SER A 58 -9.98 -5.73 -11.70
N TYR A 59 -9.78 -6.64 -12.66
CA TYR A 59 -8.79 -7.73 -12.52
C TYR A 59 -7.37 -7.17 -12.36
N THR A 60 -6.99 -6.21 -13.20
CA THR A 60 -5.68 -5.55 -13.15
C THR A 60 -5.48 -4.81 -11.84
N PHE A 61 -6.48 -4.05 -11.40
CA PHE A 61 -6.42 -3.31 -10.14
C PHE A 61 -6.34 -4.25 -8.93
N GLN A 62 -7.19 -5.28 -8.86
CA GLN A 62 -7.18 -6.25 -7.76
C GLN A 62 -5.84 -6.99 -7.67
N THR A 63 -5.27 -7.39 -8.82
CA THR A 63 -3.97 -8.06 -8.89
C THR A 63 -2.87 -7.14 -8.38
N LEU A 64 -2.81 -5.88 -8.86
CA LEU A 64 -1.83 -4.91 -8.40
C LEU A 64 -2.00 -4.58 -6.92
N SER A 65 -3.24 -4.41 -6.45
CA SER A 65 -3.56 -4.09 -5.06
C SER A 65 -3.07 -5.20 -4.12
N CYS A 66 -3.38 -6.47 -4.43
CA CYS A 66 -2.92 -7.63 -3.68
C CYS A 66 -1.39 -7.75 -3.68
N LEU A 67 -0.74 -7.62 -4.84
CA LEU A 67 0.72 -7.69 -4.95
C LEU A 67 1.42 -6.56 -4.19
N SER A 68 0.89 -5.34 -4.25
CA SER A 68 1.45 -4.19 -3.52
C SER A 68 1.39 -4.41 -2.00
N ARG A 69 0.30 -4.99 -1.49
CA ARG A 69 0.18 -5.38 -0.08
C ARG A 69 1.10 -6.52 0.30
N LEU A 70 1.20 -7.56 -0.53
CA LEU A 70 2.09 -8.68 -0.28
C LEU A 70 3.54 -8.21 -0.21
N ARG A 71 3.95 -7.32 -1.11
CA ARG A 71 5.29 -6.71 -1.09
C ARG A 71 5.54 -5.97 0.22
N ALA A 72 4.60 -5.14 0.68
CA ALA A 72 4.75 -4.40 1.95
C ALA A 72 4.79 -5.31 3.19
N VAL A 73 4.17 -6.49 3.15
CA VAL A 73 4.26 -7.50 4.23
C VAL A 73 5.65 -8.15 4.25
N LEU A 74 6.18 -8.49 3.06
CA LEU A 74 7.48 -9.14 2.87
C LEU A 74 8.66 -8.20 3.06
N GLU A 75 8.48 -6.90 2.83
CA GLU A 75 9.52 -5.90 3.02
C GLU A 75 9.94 -5.86 4.50
N PRO A 76 11.25 -5.97 4.80
CA PRO A 76 11.74 -5.87 6.16
C PRO A 76 11.35 -4.50 6.72
N PRO A 77 11.00 -4.41 8.01
CA PRO A 77 10.71 -3.11 8.62
C PRO A 77 11.96 -2.24 8.53
N GLU A 78 11.90 -1.21 7.68
CA GLU A 78 12.93 -0.18 7.56
C GLU A 78 13.21 0.36 8.98
N GLY A 79 14.49 0.40 9.36
CA GLY A 79 14.94 0.60 10.74
C GLY A 79 14.37 1.87 11.39
N HIS A 80 13.23 1.74 12.06
CA HIS A 80 12.67 2.79 12.90
C HIS A 80 13.46 2.82 14.22
N GLY A 81 14.67 3.38 14.19
CA GLY A 81 15.44 3.85 15.36
C GLY A 81 15.74 2.84 16.47
N GLY A 82 15.39 1.56 16.30
CA GLY A 82 15.65 0.49 17.24
C GLY A 82 17.02 -0.12 16.98
N THR A 83 17.79 -0.30 18.05
CA THR A 83 19.05 -1.04 18.03
C THR A 83 18.89 -2.36 17.27
N PRO A 84 19.84 -2.72 16.37
CA PRO A 84 19.80 -4.00 15.67
C PRO A 84 19.71 -5.12 16.71
N GLY A 85 18.65 -5.94 16.64
CA GLY A 85 18.43 -7.06 17.56
C GLY A 85 17.28 -6.90 18.55
N THR A 86 16.56 -5.77 18.58
CA THR A 86 15.28 -5.70 19.29
C THR A 86 14.11 -6.01 18.36
N PRO A 87 13.38 -7.13 18.56
CA PRO A 87 12.20 -7.42 17.74
C PRO A 87 11.17 -6.31 17.96
N GLN A 88 10.72 -5.67 16.88
CA GLN A 88 9.53 -4.82 16.95
C GLN A 88 8.35 -5.73 17.29
N PRO A 89 7.68 -5.54 18.45
CA PRO A 89 6.73 -6.52 18.93
C PRO A 89 5.41 -6.51 18.13
N VAL A 90 5.12 -5.44 17.39
CA VAL A 90 3.83 -5.26 16.72
C VAL A 90 4.01 -4.60 15.34
N ARG A 91 3.52 -5.27 14.30
CA ARG A 91 3.31 -4.72 12.95
C ARG A 91 1.82 -4.61 12.69
N VAL A 92 1.34 -3.43 12.32
CA VAL A 92 -0.07 -3.19 11.97
C VAL A 92 -0.15 -2.79 10.50
N PHE A 93 -1.03 -3.44 9.76
CA PHE A 93 -1.25 -3.16 8.34
C PHE A 93 -2.62 -2.52 8.14
N GLU A 94 -2.68 -1.50 7.30
CA GLU A 94 -3.93 -0.95 6.81
C GLU A 94 -4.52 -1.92 5.79
N ARG A 95 -5.53 -2.68 6.24
CA ARG A 95 -6.12 -3.83 5.53
C ARG A 95 -5.16 -5.01 5.39
N SER A 96 -5.64 -6.08 4.76
CA SER A 96 -4.89 -7.31 4.54
C SER A 96 -5.15 -7.88 3.14
N VAL A 97 -4.30 -8.78 2.68
CA VAL A 97 -4.53 -9.58 1.46
C VAL A 97 -5.84 -10.37 1.50
N PHE A 98 -6.37 -10.67 2.69
CA PHE A 98 -7.67 -11.32 2.83
C PHE A 98 -8.80 -10.39 2.42
N SER A 99 -8.73 -9.12 2.80
CA SER A 99 -9.75 -8.11 2.45
C SER A 99 -9.69 -7.62 1.00
N ASP A 100 -8.70 -8.07 0.22
CA ASP A 100 -8.70 -7.90 -1.25
C ASP A 100 -9.56 -8.95 -1.95
N ARG A 101 -9.63 -10.15 -1.37
CA ARG A 101 -10.26 -11.32 -1.99
C ARG A 101 -11.69 -11.52 -1.51
N TYR A 102 -11.95 -11.24 -0.24
CA TYR A 102 -13.23 -11.43 0.45
C TYR A 102 -13.81 -10.08 0.86
#